data_AF-A0A4Y1X2Y3-F1
#
_entry.id   AF-A0A4Y1X2Y3-F1
#
_cell.length_a   1.000
_cell.length_b   1.000
_cell.length_c   1.000
_cell.angle_alpha   90.00
_cell.angle_beta   90.00
_cell.angle_gamma   90.00
#
_symmetry.space_group_name_H-M   'P 1'
#
loop_
_entity.id
_entity.type
_entity.pdbx_description
1 polymer ?
#
loop_
_entity_poly.entity_id
_entity_poly.type
_entity_poly.pdbx_seq_one_letter_code
_entity_poly.pdbx_strand_id
1 'polypeptide(L)'
;MKSIITLLAAVALLSPGCANDDDRPVKSPIGPETDFYGVVADNHGRPLQGVVVSDGYSCTATDENGVYQLTGCEHSYQIYVSVPAEYEIPLGEGLPRFWQQIAAGRKRYDFTLTPLAGGKESAFNLFCVADPQCQNNSHIARFENETVPDIAGQAAASDLPCYGITLGDIGYNTANTDYTNAVFPLMKRAMQAQKTGLPLFQLMGNHDYEVISVSKEEYTDAHDIAAQRNFEYAFGPINYSFDRGDVHIVAMDDMIFRNHDDYALGFRDDQVAWLAADLSFVPKEKMVILCTHMPLRDGTAQNVQAVLDLLEGYAEVHVMTGHTHYAENLIYADRHPGIYEHVHGAVCGAWWQSTINTDGTPNGYAVYRIEGPSIASWKYKGTGLDIGCQIRLYRAGDLFMEGYTPNYRFSYAEEGQIVANVWNADETWKIEVYENGVRTGEMEPFGDDATKRDAWASGYHCGVLGRNPDNYDRTNTSHLFHYTLRNPSAETEVRATDPFGNVYTQSHLTTGSAADYPAYE
;
A
#
# COMPACT_ATOMS: atom_id res chain seq x y z
N MET A 1 -48.46 -46.65 51.04
CA MET A 1 -47.20 -45.90 50.89
C MET A 1 -46.71 -46.16 49.47
N LYS A 2 -46.67 -45.11 48.64
CA LYS A 2 -46.04 -44.92 47.31
C LYS A 2 -45.73 -46.15 46.42
N SER A 3 -46.35 -46.19 45.25
CA SER A 3 -45.70 -46.67 44.02
C SER A 3 -45.91 -45.62 42.93
N ILE A 4 -44.80 -44.99 42.52
CA ILE A 4 -44.72 -44.00 41.46
C ILE A 4 -44.50 -44.79 40.16
N ILE A 5 -45.38 -44.65 39.19
CA ILE A 5 -45.18 -45.12 37.81
C ILE A 5 -44.78 -43.89 36.99
N THR A 6 -43.55 -43.91 36.50
CA THR A 6 -42.97 -42.89 35.62
C THR A 6 -43.48 -43.11 34.19
N LEU A 7 -44.18 -42.13 33.63
CA LEU A 7 -44.56 -42.10 32.21
C LEU A 7 -43.58 -41.18 31.48
N LEU A 8 -42.69 -41.75 30.65
CA LEU A 8 -41.87 -40.97 29.72
C LEU A 8 -42.75 -40.51 28.55
N ALA A 9 -42.96 -39.20 28.43
CA ALA A 9 -43.48 -38.58 27.21
C ALA A 9 -42.29 -38.21 26.32
N ALA A 10 -42.21 -38.85 25.14
CA ALA A 10 -41.27 -38.45 24.09
C ALA A 10 -41.75 -37.14 23.47
N VAL A 11 -41.01 -36.05 23.73
CA VAL A 11 -41.15 -34.79 23.00
C VAL A 11 -40.35 -34.93 21.71
N ALA A 12 -41.03 -35.05 20.58
CA ALA A 12 -40.42 -34.92 19.27
C ALA A 12 -39.98 -33.45 19.08
N LEU A 13 -38.68 -33.20 19.20
CA LEU A 13 -38.06 -31.97 18.74
C LEU A 13 -38.12 -31.96 17.21
N LEU A 14 -39.07 -31.19 16.66
CA LEU A 14 -39.05 -30.79 15.26
C LEU A 14 -37.90 -29.78 15.09
N SER A 15 -36.77 -30.24 14.57
CA SER A 15 -35.72 -29.38 14.05
C SER A 15 -36.30 -28.52 12.93
N PRO A 16 -36.14 -27.18 12.94
CA PRO A 16 -36.45 -26.39 11.75
C PRO A 16 -35.49 -26.85 10.66
N GLY A 17 -36.02 -27.35 9.54
CA GLY A 17 -35.20 -27.67 8.38
C GLY A 17 -34.45 -26.42 7.94
N CYS A 18 -33.15 -26.54 7.73
CA CYS A 18 -32.35 -25.51 7.08
C CYS A 18 -32.96 -25.24 5.71
N ALA A 19 -33.68 -24.13 5.55
CA ALA A 19 -33.90 -23.58 4.23
C ALA A 19 -32.51 -23.23 3.68
N ASN A 20 -32.19 -23.67 2.46
CA ASN A 20 -30.97 -23.19 1.81
C ASN A 20 -31.10 -21.67 1.66
N ASP A 21 -30.04 -20.92 1.95
CA ASP A 21 -30.07 -19.47 1.80
C ASP A 21 -30.43 -19.02 0.37
N ASP A 22 -30.11 -19.86 -0.62
CA ASP A 22 -30.49 -19.71 -2.03
C ASP A 22 -32.01 -19.73 -2.27
N ASP A 23 -32.82 -20.30 -1.36
CA ASP A 23 -34.27 -20.44 -1.53
C ASP A 23 -35.05 -19.19 -1.09
N ARG A 24 -34.38 -18.19 -0.48
CA ARG A 24 -35.04 -16.93 -0.10
C ARG A 24 -35.44 -16.18 -1.39
N PRO A 25 -36.72 -15.82 -1.58
CA PRO A 25 -37.12 -15.08 -2.78
C PRO A 25 -36.48 -13.69 -2.79
N VAL A 26 -35.94 -13.30 -3.95
CA VAL A 26 -35.52 -11.92 -4.25
C VAL A 26 -36.65 -11.20 -5.00
N LYS A 27 -36.69 -9.87 -4.91
CA LYS A 27 -37.77 -9.06 -5.51
C LYS A 27 -37.61 -8.83 -7.01
N SER A 28 -36.41 -9.08 -7.55
CA SER A 28 -36.10 -8.92 -8.97
C SER A 28 -35.97 -10.29 -9.64
N PRO A 29 -36.45 -10.47 -10.89
CA PRO A 29 -36.24 -11.70 -11.65
C PRO A 29 -34.75 -11.98 -11.85
N ILE A 30 -34.34 -13.23 -11.62
CA ILE A 30 -32.98 -13.71 -11.90
C ILE A 30 -32.93 -14.28 -13.32
N GLY A 31 -31.95 -13.82 -14.09
CA GLY A 31 -31.72 -14.24 -15.47
C GLY A 31 -31.27 -15.71 -15.56
N PRO A 32 -31.55 -16.39 -16.69
CA PRO A 32 -31.16 -17.78 -16.88
C PRO A 32 -29.63 -17.98 -16.94
N GLU A 33 -28.90 -16.97 -17.40
CA GLU A 33 -27.43 -16.96 -17.55
C GLU A 33 -26.71 -16.46 -16.28
N THR A 34 -27.44 -16.29 -15.17
CA THR A 34 -26.87 -15.78 -13.92
C THR A 34 -26.23 -16.92 -13.12
N ASP A 35 -24.93 -16.77 -12.88
CA ASP A 35 -24.17 -17.68 -12.03
C ASP A 35 -24.22 -17.23 -10.57
N PHE A 36 -24.05 -15.93 -10.34
CA PHE A 36 -24.04 -15.34 -9.01
C PHE A 36 -25.04 -14.19 -8.93
N TYR A 37 -25.81 -14.15 -7.85
CA TYR A 37 -26.72 -13.05 -7.56
C TYR A 37 -26.75 -12.79 -6.06
N GLY A 38 -27.39 -11.71 -5.65
CA GLY A 38 -27.56 -11.44 -4.23
C GLY A 38 -28.26 -10.13 -4.00
N VAL A 39 -28.48 -9.81 -2.72
CA VAL A 39 -29.04 -8.54 -2.28
C VAL A 39 -28.00 -7.77 -1.49
N VAL A 40 -27.76 -6.52 -1.85
CA VAL A 40 -27.06 -5.54 -1.01
C VAL A 40 -28.11 -4.70 -0.30
N ALA A 41 -28.05 -4.71 1.03
CA ALA A 41 -28.96 -3.94 1.88
C ALA A 41 -28.17 -3.24 2.99
N ASP A 42 -28.77 -2.24 3.64
CA ASP A 42 -28.21 -1.72 4.87
C ASP A 42 -28.54 -2.61 6.09
N ASN A 43 -27.94 -2.30 7.24
CA ASN A 43 -28.18 -2.99 8.51
C ASN A 43 -29.62 -2.84 9.07
N HIS A 44 -30.49 -2.09 8.40
CA HIS A 44 -31.94 -2.02 8.68
C HIS A 44 -32.78 -2.82 7.66
N GLY A 45 -32.13 -3.52 6.72
CA GLY A 45 -32.78 -4.30 5.67
C GLY A 45 -33.32 -3.46 4.51
N ARG A 46 -32.93 -2.19 4.40
CA ARG A 46 -33.30 -1.36 3.24
C ARG A 46 -32.42 -1.73 2.05
N PRO A 47 -32.99 -2.02 0.87
CA PRO A 47 -32.21 -2.33 -0.32
C PRO A 47 -31.38 -1.13 -0.75
N LEU A 48 -30.15 -1.38 -1.23
CA LEU A 48 -29.23 -0.34 -1.70
C LEU A 48 -29.09 -0.44 -3.21
N GLN A 49 -29.55 0.60 -3.92
CA GLN A 49 -29.42 0.72 -5.37
C GLN A 49 -28.06 1.32 -5.76
N GLY A 50 -27.52 0.88 -6.89
CA GLY A 50 -26.31 1.46 -7.48
C GLY A 50 -25.00 1.03 -6.80
N VAL A 51 -25.03 0.06 -5.89
CA VAL A 51 -23.82 -0.49 -5.28
C VAL A 51 -23.15 -1.40 -6.30
N VAL A 52 -21.87 -1.13 -6.59
CA VAL A 52 -21.09 -1.95 -7.52
C VAL A 52 -20.67 -3.25 -6.84
N VAL A 53 -20.87 -4.36 -7.54
CA VAL A 53 -20.52 -5.72 -7.12
C VAL A 53 -19.67 -6.36 -8.20
N SER A 54 -18.61 -7.05 -7.80
CA SER A 54 -17.65 -7.65 -8.71
C SER A 54 -17.23 -9.06 -8.26
N ASP A 55 -16.70 -9.81 -9.22
CA ASP A 55 -16.11 -11.14 -9.04
C ASP A 55 -14.61 -11.22 -9.36
N GLY A 56 -13.95 -10.08 -9.59
CA GLY A 56 -12.54 -10.00 -10.01
C GLY A 56 -12.33 -9.77 -11.50
N TYR A 57 -13.38 -9.98 -12.30
CA TYR A 57 -13.32 -10.02 -13.77
C TYR A 57 -14.41 -9.17 -14.42
N SER A 58 -15.54 -8.99 -13.74
CA SER A 58 -16.69 -8.21 -14.21
C SER A 58 -17.26 -7.35 -13.08
N CYS A 59 -17.96 -6.28 -13.45
CA CYS A 59 -18.67 -5.41 -12.50
C CYS A 59 -20.14 -5.27 -12.90
N THR A 60 -21.03 -5.19 -11.92
CA THR A 60 -22.45 -4.88 -12.09
C THR A 60 -22.90 -3.95 -10.98
N ALA A 61 -24.01 -3.24 -11.16
CA ALA A 61 -24.60 -2.41 -10.12
C ALA A 61 -25.93 -3.01 -9.64
N THR A 62 -26.23 -2.87 -8.35
CA THR A 62 -27.51 -3.28 -7.79
C THR A 62 -28.67 -2.45 -8.34
N ASP A 63 -29.82 -3.08 -8.54
CA ASP A 63 -31.06 -2.43 -8.95
C ASP A 63 -31.79 -1.74 -7.77
N GLU A 64 -32.99 -1.19 -8.02
CA GLU A 64 -33.84 -0.53 -7.02
C GLU A 64 -34.23 -1.43 -5.83
N ASN A 65 -34.15 -2.75 -5.98
CA ASN A 65 -34.41 -3.73 -4.94
C ASN A 65 -33.12 -4.21 -4.26
N GLY A 66 -31.99 -3.60 -4.58
CA GLY A 66 -30.66 -3.99 -4.09
C GLY A 66 -30.16 -5.28 -4.71
N VAL A 67 -30.80 -5.79 -5.76
CA VAL A 67 -30.44 -7.07 -6.39
C VAL A 67 -29.35 -6.83 -7.43
N TYR A 68 -28.29 -7.63 -7.38
CA TYR A 68 -27.28 -7.68 -8.43
C TYR A 68 -27.24 -9.08 -9.07
N GLN A 69 -26.71 -9.15 -10.29
CA GLN A 69 -26.56 -10.39 -11.05
C GLN A 69 -25.25 -10.35 -11.84
N LEU A 70 -24.47 -11.44 -11.77
CA LEU A 70 -23.19 -11.63 -12.43
C LEU A 70 -23.17 -12.97 -13.17
N THR A 71 -22.48 -12.99 -14.30
CA THR A 71 -22.09 -14.21 -15.01
C THR A 71 -20.60 -14.40 -14.74
N GLY A 72 -20.26 -15.50 -14.07
CA GLY A 72 -18.89 -15.76 -13.66
C GLY A 72 -18.03 -16.26 -14.81
N CYS A 73 -16.72 -16.25 -14.61
CA CYS A 73 -15.76 -16.99 -15.43
C CYS A 73 -15.15 -18.15 -14.63
N GLU A 74 -14.35 -18.99 -15.29
CA GLU A 74 -13.68 -20.11 -14.62
C GLU A 74 -12.66 -19.69 -13.56
N HIS A 75 -12.29 -18.41 -13.54
CA HIS A 75 -11.36 -17.83 -12.59
C HIS A 75 -12.04 -16.99 -11.49
N SER A 76 -13.37 -16.81 -11.51
CA SER A 76 -14.08 -16.15 -10.42
C SER A 76 -13.88 -16.93 -9.11
N TYR A 77 -13.40 -16.25 -8.07
CA TYR A 77 -13.06 -16.90 -6.79
C TYR A 77 -13.84 -16.31 -5.60
N GLN A 78 -14.17 -15.03 -5.67
CA GLN A 78 -14.89 -14.30 -4.63
C GLN A 78 -15.94 -13.41 -5.27
N ILE A 79 -16.99 -13.08 -4.51
CA ILE A 79 -17.91 -11.99 -4.84
C ILE A 79 -17.73 -10.91 -3.80
N TYR A 80 -17.71 -9.65 -4.21
CA TYR A 80 -17.43 -8.54 -3.32
C TYR A 80 -18.04 -7.23 -3.80
N VAL A 81 -18.20 -6.29 -2.87
CA VAL A 81 -18.79 -4.97 -3.14
C VAL A 81 -17.71 -3.90 -3.17
N SER A 82 -17.82 -2.96 -4.12
CA SER A 82 -17.12 -1.69 -4.00
C SER A 82 -17.86 -0.87 -2.94
N VAL A 83 -17.26 -0.75 -1.75
CA VAL A 83 -17.95 -0.18 -0.58
C VAL A 83 -18.23 1.31 -0.85
N PRO A 84 -19.51 1.76 -0.88
CA PRO A 84 -19.82 3.16 -1.16
C PRO A 84 -19.37 4.09 -0.01
N ALA A 85 -19.13 5.36 -0.35
CA ALA A 85 -18.55 6.35 0.55
C ALA A 85 -19.42 6.64 1.79
N GLU A 86 -20.73 6.37 1.72
CA GLU A 86 -21.70 6.58 2.81
C GLU A 86 -21.72 5.45 3.84
N TYR A 87 -20.97 4.37 3.64
CA TYR A 87 -21.02 3.16 4.47
C TYR A 87 -19.67 2.87 5.12
N GLU A 88 -19.72 2.30 6.32
CA GLU A 88 -18.55 1.77 7.02
C GLU A 88 -17.88 0.67 6.20
N ILE A 89 -16.55 0.61 6.25
CA ILE A 89 -15.80 -0.54 5.73
C ILE A 89 -16.15 -1.76 6.60
N PRO A 90 -16.80 -2.82 6.05
CA PRO A 90 -17.12 -4.00 6.83
C PRO A 90 -15.84 -4.66 7.34
N LEU A 91 -15.82 -5.08 8.61
CA LEU A 91 -14.69 -5.78 9.20
C LEU A 91 -15.03 -7.22 9.55
N GLY A 92 -14.11 -8.14 9.26
CA GLY A 92 -14.14 -9.54 9.66
C GLY A 92 -12.80 -9.93 10.24
N GLU A 93 -12.78 -10.47 11.46
CA GLU A 93 -11.53 -10.73 12.21
C GLU A 93 -10.58 -9.51 12.29
N GLY A 94 -11.14 -8.30 12.27
CA GLY A 94 -10.38 -7.05 12.33
C GLY A 94 -9.80 -6.56 11.00
N LEU A 95 -10.03 -7.22 9.87
CA LEU A 95 -9.59 -6.77 8.56
C LEU A 95 -10.80 -6.42 7.67
N PRO A 96 -10.65 -5.54 6.64
CA PRO A 96 -11.69 -5.30 5.64
C PRO A 96 -12.25 -6.62 5.07
N ARG A 97 -13.58 -6.77 5.16
CA ARG A 97 -14.32 -7.98 4.78
C ARG A 97 -15.56 -7.63 3.97
N PHE A 98 -15.33 -6.99 2.83
CA PHE A 98 -16.36 -6.63 1.84
C PHE A 98 -16.60 -7.73 0.79
N TRP A 99 -16.07 -8.94 1.04
CA TRP A 99 -16.05 -10.06 0.11
C TRP A 99 -16.52 -11.37 0.75
N GLN A 100 -17.02 -12.26 -0.10
CA GLN A 100 -17.40 -13.63 0.22
C GLN A 100 -16.75 -14.62 -0.73
N GLN A 101 -16.17 -15.69 -0.18
CA GLN A 101 -15.62 -16.79 -0.96
C GLN A 101 -16.73 -17.50 -1.74
N ILE A 102 -16.51 -17.73 -3.03
CA ILE A 102 -17.41 -18.54 -3.85
C ILE A 102 -17.33 -19.99 -3.36
N ALA A 103 -18.50 -20.58 -3.11
CA ALA A 103 -18.64 -21.96 -2.65
C ALA A 103 -19.35 -22.81 -3.70
N ALA A 104 -18.92 -24.07 -3.84
CA ALA A 104 -19.48 -25.00 -4.81
C ALA A 104 -21.01 -25.14 -4.63
N GLY A 105 -21.76 -24.91 -5.71
CA GLY A 105 -23.21 -25.01 -5.74
C GLY A 105 -23.99 -23.83 -5.15
N ARG A 106 -23.32 -22.86 -4.50
CA ARG A 106 -23.95 -21.65 -3.96
C ARG A 106 -24.03 -20.57 -5.03
N LYS A 107 -25.24 -20.05 -5.25
CA LYS A 107 -25.46 -18.93 -6.20
C LYS A 107 -25.70 -17.58 -5.52
N ARG A 108 -26.27 -17.56 -4.31
CA ARG A 108 -26.66 -16.32 -3.63
C ARG A 108 -25.61 -15.79 -2.66
N TYR A 109 -25.19 -14.54 -2.82
CA TYR A 109 -24.26 -13.83 -1.93
C TYR A 109 -24.83 -12.47 -1.51
N ASP A 110 -25.42 -12.40 -0.33
CA ASP A 110 -25.98 -11.15 0.20
C ASP A 110 -24.93 -10.32 0.94
N PHE A 111 -24.99 -8.99 0.85
CA PHE A 111 -24.15 -8.08 1.61
C PHE A 111 -24.99 -7.15 2.47
N THR A 112 -24.50 -6.87 3.68
CA THR A 112 -25.11 -5.90 4.59
C THR A 112 -24.09 -4.82 4.91
N LEU A 113 -24.46 -3.57 4.63
CA LEU A 113 -23.61 -2.41 4.88
C LEU A 113 -24.16 -1.55 6.02
N THR A 114 -23.30 -1.07 6.89
CA THR A 114 -23.68 -0.15 7.96
C THR A 114 -23.46 1.28 7.47
N PRO A 115 -24.48 2.15 7.43
CA PRO A 115 -24.28 3.55 7.09
C PRO A 115 -23.33 4.22 8.08
N LEU A 116 -22.42 5.07 7.59
CA LEU A 116 -21.62 5.94 8.45
C LEU A 116 -22.54 6.86 9.25
N ALA A 117 -22.30 6.97 10.56
CA ALA A 117 -23.11 7.79 11.45
C ALA A 117 -23.15 9.28 11.02
N GLY A 118 -22.06 9.77 10.42
CA GLY A 118 -21.93 11.14 9.89
C GLY A 118 -22.32 11.31 8.42
N GLY A 119 -22.70 10.23 7.72
CA GLY A 119 -22.82 10.21 6.27
C GLY A 119 -21.44 10.21 5.58
N LYS A 120 -21.43 10.56 4.28
CA LYS A 120 -20.20 10.65 3.46
C LYS A 120 -19.19 11.61 4.10
N GLU A 121 -17.97 11.14 4.29
CA GLU A 121 -16.86 11.94 4.82
C GLU A 121 -16.37 12.96 3.78
N SER A 122 -15.99 14.16 4.21
CA SER A 122 -15.38 15.16 3.32
C SER A 122 -13.85 15.17 3.38
N ALA A 123 -13.27 14.52 4.40
CA ALA A 123 -11.83 14.42 4.61
C ALA A 123 -11.50 13.19 5.45
N PHE A 124 -10.36 12.56 5.15
CA PHE A 124 -9.83 11.40 5.87
C PHE A 124 -8.31 11.29 5.64
N ASN A 125 -7.63 10.42 6.39
CA ASN A 125 -6.24 10.06 6.10
C ASN A 125 -6.16 8.66 5.50
N LEU A 126 -5.35 8.52 4.46
CA LEU A 126 -4.96 7.24 3.87
C LEU A 126 -3.51 6.93 4.25
N PHE A 127 -3.29 5.75 4.82
CA PHE A 127 -1.99 5.22 5.21
C PHE A 127 -1.53 4.19 4.18
N CYS A 128 -0.39 4.42 3.54
CA CYS A 128 0.18 3.50 2.56
C CYS A 128 1.41 2.80 3.15
N VAL A 129 1.33 1.47 3.29
CA VAL A 129 2.28 0.64 4.04
C VAL A 129 2.94 -0.38 3.10
N ALA A 130 4.14 -0.09 2.61
CA ALA A 130 4.80 -0.92 1.60
C ALA A 130 5.82 -1.88 2.20
N ASP A 131 5.90 -3.09 1.63
CA ASP A 131 6.99 -4.06 1.85
C ASP A 131 7.31 -4.39 3.33
N PRO A 132 6.35 -4.88 4.15
CA PRO A 132 6.70 -5.49 5.44
C PRO A 132 7.64 -6.68 5.33
N GLN A 133 7.62 -7.44 4.21
CA GLN A 133 8.48 -8.57 3.87
C GLN A 133 8.88 -9.47 5.04
N CYS A 134 7.88 -9.91 5.80
CA CYS A 134 8.12 -10.74 6.97
C CYS A 134 8.45 -12.18 6.55
N GLN A 135 9.56 -12.72 7.05
CA GLN A 135 10.05 -14.07 6.71
C GLN A 135 9.90 -15.06 7.86
N ASN A 136 9.89 -14.55 9.08
CA ASN A 136 10.03 -15.34 10.29
C ASN A 136 9.47 -14.58 11.49
N ASN A 137 9.37 -15.26 12.63
CA ASN A 137 8.84 -14.68 13.86
C ASN A 137 9.59 -13.43 14.35
N SER A 138 10.89 -13.29 14.04
CA SER A 138 11.64 -12.09 14.42
C SER A 138 11.18 -10.89 13.61
N HIS A 139 11.01 -11.03 12.29
CA HIS A 139 10.54 -9.93 11.43
C HIS A 139 9.11 -9.54 11.82
N ILE A 140 8.26 -10.53 12.08
CA ILE A 140 6.88 -10.30 12.52
C ILE A 140 6.86 -9.58 13.87
N ALA A 141 7.71 -9.99 14.82
CA ALA A 141 7.81 -9.30 16.10
C ALA A 141 8.28 -7.86 15.93
N ARG A 142 9.17 -7.56 14.98
CA ARG A 142 9.56 -6.18 14.68
C ARG A 142 8.40 -5.40 14.09
N PHE A 143 7.69 -5.93 13.09
CA PHE A 143 6.49 -5.29 12.55
C PHE A 143 5.42 -5.03 13.63
N GLU A 144 5.14 -6.01 14.49
CA GLU A 144 4.15 -5.91 15.57
C GLU A 144 4.55 -4.95 16.70
N ASN A 145 5.84 -4.81 17.02
CA ASN A 145 6.31 -4.00 18.14
C ASN A 145 6.84 -2.62 17.73
N GLU A 146 7.13 -2.41 16.45
CA GLU A 146 7.69 -1.15 15.92
C GLU A 146 6.64 -0.44 15.06
N THR A 147 6.28 -1.02 13.91
CA THR A 147 5.43 -0.34 12.90
C THR A 147 3.96 -0.26 13.31
N VAL A 148 3.37 -1.37 13.76
CA VAL A 148 1.95 -1.42 14.14
C VAL A 148 1.59 -0.39 15.22
N PRO A 149 2.32 -0.29 16.36
CA PRO A 149 2.01 0.73 17.36
C PRO A 149 2.29 2.15 16.87
N ASP A 150 3.25 2.35 15.97
CA ASP A 150 3.49 3.67 15.37
C ASP A 150 2.31 4.12 14.49
N ILE A 151 1.78 3.23 13.63
CA ILE A 151 0.55 3.46 12.85
C ILE A 151 -0.62 3.76 13.79
N ALA A 152 -0.80 2.96 14.84
CA ALA A 152 -1.87 3.16 15.81
C ALA A 152 -1.77 4.51 16.53
N GLY A 153 -0.55 4.93 16.87
CA GLY A 153 -0.27 6.24 17.45
C GLY A 153 -0.65 7.38 16.50
N GLN A 154 -0.28 7.28 15.21
CA GLN A 154 -0.66 8.27 14.21
C GLN A 154 -2.17 8.32 13.95
N ALA A 155 -2.81 7.16 13.84
CA ALA A 155 -4.26 7.07 13.67
C ALA A 155 -5.01 7.68 14.87
N ALA A 156 -4.56 7.40 16.10
CA ALA A 156 -5.16 7.93 17.32
C ALA A 156 -4.89 9.44 17.54
N ALA A 157 -3.78 9.97 17.02
CA ALA A 157 -3.47 11.39 17.07
C ALA A 157 -4.24 12.23 16.05
N SER A 158 -4.93 11.59 15.11
CA SER A 158 -5.69 12.27 14.06
C SER A 158 -7.11 12.61 14.50
N ASP A 159 -7.55 13.82 14.17
CA ASP A 159 -8.96 14.23 14.29
C ASP A 159 -9.82 13.78 13.10
N LEU A 160 -9.21 13.16 12.08
CA LEU A 160 -9.89 12.64 10.90
C LEU A 160 -10.01 11.11 10.95
N PRO A 161 -11.03 10.53 10.29
CA PRO A 161 -11.07 9.10 10.00
C PRO A 161 -9.78 8.65 9.33
N CYS A 162 -9.30 7.45 9.68
CA CYS A 162 -8.08 6.87 9.14
C CYS A 162 -8.39 5.52 8.49
N TYR A 163 -7.83 5.31 7.30
CA TYR A 163 -7.86 4.06 6.54
C TYR A 163 -6.45 3.78 6.04
N GLY A 164 -6.14 2.53 5.72
CA GLY A 164 -4.84 2.20 5.18
C GLY A 164 -4.89 1.08 4.18
N ILE A 165 -3.81 0.93 3.41
CA ILE A 165 -3.60 -0.17 2.48
C ILE A 165 -2.14 -0.62 2.56
N THR A 166 -1.89 -1.92 2.61
CA THR A 166 -0.54 -2.44 2.34
C THR A 166 -0.31 -2.48 0.84
N LEU A 167 0.87 -2.07 0.39
CA LEU A 167 1.24 -2.02 -1.03
C LEU A 167 2.08 -3.24 -1.45
N GLY A 168 1.60 -4.44 -1.12
CA GLY A 168 2.26 -5.70 -1.45
C GLY A 168 3.42 -6.08 -0.53
N ASP A 169 3.95 -7.27 -0.82
CA ASP A 169 5.10 -7.88 -0.15
C ASP A 169 4.92 -7.98 1.37
N ILE A 170 3.77 -8.53 1.76
CA ILE A 170 3.44 -8.80 3.16
C ILE A 170 4.34 -9.92 3.69
N GLY A 171 4.47 -10.99 2.89
CA GLY A 171 5.41 -12.09 3.07
C GLY A 171 6.70 -11.89 2.28
N TYR A 172 7.52 -12.94 2.24
CA TYR A 172 8.76 -12.96 1.47
C TYR A 172 8.99 -14.36 0.91
N ASN A 173 8.26 -14.75 -0.13
CA ASN A 173 8.53 -16.01 -0.80
C ASN A 173 9.73 -15.91 -1.74
N THR A 174 10.38 -17.04 -1.98
CA THR A 174 11.47 -17.14 -2.97
C THR A 174 11.20 -18.33 -3.87
N ALA A 175 12.00 -18.50 -4.93
CA ALA A 175 11.86 -19.63 -5.84
C ALA A 175 11.91 -21.01 -5.16
N ASN A 176 12.52 -21.10 -3.97
CA ASN A 176 12.69 -22.36 -3.25
C ASN A 176 12.04 -22.37 -1.86
N THR A 177 11.33 -21.32 -1.47
CA THR A 177 10.76 -21.26 -0.12
C THR A 177 9.45 -20.51 -0.09
N ASP A 178 8.41 -21.23 0.32
CA ASP A 178 7.08 -20.71 0.55
C ASP A 178 6.86 -20.49 2.05
N TYR A 179 6.84 -19.23 2.44
CA TYR A 179 6.59 -18.76 3.79
C TYR A 179 5.14 -18.31 3.99
N THR A 180 4.32 -18.19 2.93
CA THR A 180 2.97 -17.61 2.99
C THR A 180 2.10 -18.30 4.05
N ASN A 181 2.06 -19.62 4.07
CA ASN A 181 1.29 -20.41 5.04
C ASN A 181 1.74 -20.22 6.50
N ALA A 182 3.01 -19.88 6.73
CA ALA A 182 3.54 -19.61 8.06
C ALA A 182 3.40 -18.14 8.46
N VAL A 183 3.53 -17.21 7.51
CA VAL A 183 3.62 -15.77 7.75
C VAL A 183 2.26 -15.09 7.66
N PHE A 184 1.44 -15.38 6.64
CA PHE A 184 0.17 -14.70 6.41
C PHE A 184 -0.78 -14.76 7.62
N PRO A 185 -0.96 -15.90 8.31
CA PRO A 185 -1.81 -15.92 9.50
C PRO A 185 -1.30 -15.02 10.64
N LEU A 186 0.01 -14.81 10.73
CA LEU A 186 0.64 -13.94 11.72
C LEU A 186 0.51 -12.48 11.32
N MET A 187 0.81 -12.17 10.06
CA MET A 187 0.67 -10.82 9.50
C MET A 187 -0.79 -10.35 9.50
N LYS A 188 -1.76 -11.21 9.18
CA LYS A 188 -3.19 -10.91 9.33
C LYS A 188 -3.52 -10.45 10.75
N ARG A 189 -2.97 -11.11 11.77
CA ARG A 189 -3.17 -10.72 13.17
C ARG A 189 -2.45 -9.43 13.54
N ALA A 190 -1.28 -9.16 12.97
CA ALA A 190 -0.54 -7.92 13.20
C ALA A 190 -1.29 -6.70 12.62
N MET A 191 -1.94 -6.88 11.47
CA MET A 191 -2.63 -5.84 10.70
C MET A 191 -4.09 -5.58 11.09
N GLN A 192 -4.61 -6.29 12.09
CA GLN A 192 -5.99 -6.11 12.53
C GLN A 192 -6.24 -4.66 12.99
N ALA A 193 -7.40 -4.11 12.63
CA ALA A 193 -7.80 -2.74 12.96
C ALA A 193 -7.78 -2.43 14.46
N GLN A 194 -7.98 -3.45 15.32
CA GLN A 194 -7.88 -3.27 16.77
C GLN A 194 -6.43 -3.04 17.25
N LYS A 195 -5.43 -3.43 16.44
CA LYS A 195 -4.01 -3.18 16.69
C LYS A 195 -3.51 -1.92 15.99
N THR A 196 -3.82 -1.75 14.70
CA THR A 196 -3.38 -0.62 13.89
C THR A 196 -4.20 0.65 14.13
N GLY A 197 -5.35 0.56 14.78
CA GLY A 197 -6.27 1.69 14.98
C GLY A 197 -7.06 2.11 13.75
N LEU A 198 -6.92 1.42 12.61
CA LEU A 198 -7.59 1.73 11.34
C LEU A 198 -7.92 0.46 10.53
N PRO A 199 -8.96 0.47 9.68
CA PRO A 199 -9.14 -0.56 8.65
C PRO A 199 -7.96 -0.55 7.67
N LEU A 200 -7.18 -1.64 7.66
CA LEU A 200 -6.04 -1.81 6.77
C LEU A 200 -6.40 -2.81 5.67
N PHE A 201 -6.47 -2.34 4.43
CA PHE A 201 -6.66 -3.13 3.21
C PHE A 201 -5.34 -3.79 2.78
N GLN A 202 -5.42 -4.77 1.88
CA GLN A 202 -4.25 -5.50 1.39
C GLN A 202 -4.16 -5.49 -0.12
N LEU A 203 -2.97 -5.18 -0.62
CA LEU A 203 -2.52 -5.46 -1.98
C LEU A 203 -1.46 -6.56 -1.94
N MET A 204 -1.37 -7.33 -3.02
CA MET A 204 -0.40 -8.38 -3.24
C MET A 204 0.90 -7.83 -3.85
N GLY A 205 2.06 -8.34 -3.43
CA GLY A 205 3.33 -8.09 -4.10
C GLY A 205 3.97 -9.33 -4.70
N ASN A 206 5.13 -9.18 -5.36
CA ASN A 206 5.79 -10.29 -6.05
C ASN A 206 6.24 -11.40 -5.09
N HIS A 207 6.44 -11.09 -3.82
CA HIS A 207 6.82 -12.04 -2.79
C HIS A 207 5.63 -12.72 -2.09
N ASP A 208 4.41 -12.34 -2.44
CA ASP A 208 3.20 -12.90 -1.84
C ASP A 208 2.63 -14.09 -2.65
N TYR A 209 3.13 -14.31 -3.87
CA TYR A 209 2.74 -15.43 -4.73
C TYR A 209 3.13 -16.77 -4.11
N GLU A 210 2.24 -17.76 -4.23
CA GLU A 210 2.60 -19.15 -3.94
C GLU A 210 3.76 -19.57 -4.84
N VAL A 211 4.64 -20.44 -4.33
CA VAL A 211 5.83 -20.90 -5.07
C VAL A 211 5.43 -21.93 -6.12
N ILE A 212 4.87 -21.42 -7.23
CA ILE A 212 4.59 -22.12 -8.47
C ILE A 212 5.60 -21.64 -9.51
N SER A 213 6.12 -22.56 -10.32
CA SER A 213 7.11 -22.24 -11.35
C SER A 213 6.66 -22.79 -12.69
N VAL A 214 6.60 -21.89 -13.69
CA VAL A 214 6.38 -22.23 -15.09
C VAL A 214 7.49 -21.61 -15.94
N SER A 215 7.88 -22.31 -17.01
CA SER A 215 8.80 -21.76 -18.00
C SER A 215 8.12 -20.63 -18.78
N LYS A 216 8.91 -19.72 -19.36
CA LYS A 216 8.37 -18.63 -20.18
C LYS A 216 7.57 -19.15 -21.39
N GLU A 217 7.98 -20.27 -21.96
CA GLU A 217 7.33 -20.90 -23.10
C GLU A 217 5.99 -21.57 -22.74
N GLU A 218 5.81 -21.96 -21.48
CA GLU A 218 4.61 -22.64 -20.98
C GLU A 218 3.68 -21.71 -20.17
N TYR A 219 4.09 -20.46 -19.95
CA TYR A 219 3.32 -19.47 -19.22
C TYR A 219 1.94 -19.27 -19.84
N THR A 220 0.93 -19.23 -18.98
CA THR A 220 -0.43 -18.81 -19.30
C THR A 220 -0.99 -18.03 -18.12
N ASP A 221 -2.02 -17.21 -18.37
CA ASP A 221 -2.70 -16.47 -17.31
C ASP A 221 -3.26 -17.39 -16.22
N ALA A 222 -3.63 -18.62 -16.56
CA ALA A 222 -4.07 -19.62 -15.59
C ALA A 222 -2.97 -20.03 -14.59
N HIS A 223 -1.69 -20.01 -14.98
CA HIS A 223 -0.57 -20.26 -14.06
C HIS A 223 -0.37 -19.11 -13.09
N ASP A 224 -0.44 -17.88 -13.60
CA ASP A 224 -0.37 -16.66 -12.79
C ASP A 224 -1.50 -16.62 -11.75
N ILE A 225 -2.73 -16.80 -12.24
CA ILE A 225 -3.95 -16.89 -11.43
C ILE A 225 -3.86 -18.02 -10.39
N ALA A 226 -3.23 -19.16 -10.71
CA ALA A 226 -3.04 -20.24 -9.74
C ALA A 226 -2.11 -19.81 -8.59
N ALA A 227 -1.05 -19.06 -8.89
CA ALA A 227 -0.05 -18.63 -7.91
C ALA A 227 -0.56 -17.54 -6.96
N GLN A 228 -1.55 -16.72 -7.37
CA GLN A 228 -2.18 -15.74 -6.48
C GLN A 228 -3.23 -16.33 -5.50
N ARG A 229 -3.74 -17.55 -5.74
CA ARG A 229 -4.92 -18.08 -4.99
C ARG A 229 -4.74 -18.13 -3.49
N ASN A 230 -3.51 -18.40 -3.03
CA ASN A 230 -3.25 -18.43 -1.59
C ASN A 230 -3.39 -17.05 -0.95
N PHE A 231 -2.98 -15.99 -1.64
CA PHE A 231 -3.21 -14.62 -1.20
C PHE A 231 -4.70 -14.30 -1.18
N GLU A 232 -5.44 -14.67 -2.23
CA GLU A 232 -6.88 -14.41 -2.27
C GLU A 232 -7.61 -15.07 -1.12
N TYR A 233 -7.26 -16.32 -0.83
CA TYR A 233 -7.80 -17.05 0.30
C TYR A 233 -7.50 -16.35 1.65
N ALA A 234 -6.29 -15.81 1.80
CA ALA A 234 -5.85 -15.18 3.04
C ALA A 234 -6.44 -13.78 3.23
N PHE A 235 -6.41 -12.93 2.21
CA PHE A 235 -6.65 -11.49 2.33
C PHE A 235 -7.88 -10.99 1.58
N GLY A 236 -8.27 -11.64 0.48
CA GLY A 236 -9.43 -11.23 -0.33
C GLY A 236 -9.07 -10.93 -1.78
N PRO A 237 -9.90 -10.16 -2.50
CA PRO A 237 -9.79 -10.03 -3.95
C PRO A 237 -8.48 -9.33 -4.35
N ILE A 238 -7.98 -9.67 -5.54
CA ILE A 238 -6.76 -9.06 -6.13
C ILE A 238 -7.08 -7.73 -6.82
N ASN A 239 -8.12 -7.73 -7.65
CA ASN A 239 -8.62 -6.51 -8.27
C ASN A 239 -9.84 -6.04 -7.47
N TYR A 240 -9.77 -4.94 -6.75
CA TYR A 240 -10.94 -4.41 -6.06
C TYR A 240 -10.90 -2.89 -5.96
N SER A 241 -12.06 -2.31 -5.65
CA SER A 241 -12.18 -0.89 -5.40
C SER A 241 -13.07 -0.61 -4.20
N PHE A 242 -13.00 0.61 -3.68
CA PHE A 242 -13.94 1.15 -2.72
C PHE A 242 -13.94 2.67 -2.79
N ASP A 243 -15.05 3.25 -2.37
CA ASP A 243 -15.18 4.70 -2.27
C ASP A 243 -14.95 5.16 -0.82
N ARG A 244 -14.31 6.32 -0.70
CA ARG A 244 -14.26 7.08 0.55
C ARG A 244 -14.24 8.58 0.24
N GLY A 245 -15.19 9.31 0.81
CA GLY A 245 -15.44 10.70 0.43
C GLY A 245 -15.69 10.86 -1.08
N ASP A 246 -14.96 11.79 -1.71
CA ASP A 246 -15.01 12.02 -3.16
C ASP A 246 -13.86 11.31 -3.91
N VAL A 247 -13.39 10.18 -3.36
CA VAL A 247 -12.28 9.39 -3.89
C VAL A 247 -12.72 7.98 -4.18
N HIS A 248 -12.27 7.48 -5.33
CA HIS A 248 -12.35 6.08 -5.70
C HIS A 248 -10.96 5.45 -5.59
N ILE A 249 -10.79 4.51 -4.66
CA ILE A 249 -9.52 3.81 -4.43
C ILE A 249 -9.60 2.44 -5.08
N VAL A 250 -8.62 2.11 -5.92
CA VAL A 250 -8.49 0.86 -6.65
C VAL A 250 -7.21 0.16 -6.21
N ALA A 251 -7.26 -1.15 -6.00
CA ALA A 251 -6.10 -1.99 -5.76
C ALA A 251 -6.04 -3.10 -6.81
N MET A 252 -4.88 -3.27 -7.45
CA MET A 252 -4.68 -4.24 -8.52
C MET A 252 -3.27 -4.83 -8.46
N ASP A 253 -3.18 -6.13 -8.69
CA ASP A 253 -1.93 -6.81 -9.04
C ASP A 253 -1.42 -6.32 -10.40
N ASP A 254 -0.14 -6.00 -10.46
CA ASP A 254 0.58 -5.48 -11.62
C ASP A 254 1.77 -6.37 -12.03
N MET A 255 1.71 -7.67 -11.73
CA MET A 255 2.73 -8.64 -12.11
C MET A 255 2.25 -9.58 -13.23
N ILE A 256 3.16 -9.82 -14.19
CA ILE A 256 3.14 -11.00 -15.07
C ILE A 256 4.09 -12.03 -14.47
N PHE A 257 3.54 -12.98 -13.71
CA PHE A 257 4.30 -13.84 -12.83
C PHE A 257 4.51 -15.24 -13.41
N ARG A 258 5.76 -15.59 -13.74
CA ARG A 258 6.13 -16.95 -14.18
C ARG A 258 6.71 -17.77 -13.05
N ASN A 259 7.57 -17.14 -12.26
CA ASN A 259 8.15 -17.66 -11.03
C ASN A 259 8.88 -16.52 -10.28
N HIS A 260 9.35 -16.80 -9.07
CA HIS A 260 10.06 -15.83 -8.22
C HIS A 260 11.42 -15.35 -8.77
N ASP A 261 11.97 -15.98 -9.82
CA ASP A 261 13.19 -15.56 -10.51
C ASP A 261 12.90 -14.92 -11.89
N ASP A 262 11.65 -14.97 -12.38
CA ASP A 262 11.19 -14.41 -13.66
C ASP A 262 9.74 -13.93 -13.53
N TYR A 263 9.61 -12.67 -13.13
CA TYR A 263 8.37 -11.91 -13.16
C TYR A 263 8.66 -10.53 -13.77
N ALA A 264 7.62 -9.84 -14.23
CA ALA A 264 7.74 -8.51 -14.79
C ALA A 264 6.51 -7.67 -14.45
N LEU A 265 6.70 -6.35 -14.40
CA LEU A 265 5.59 -5.40 -14.39
C LEU A 265 4.67 -5.63 -15.59
N GLY A 266 3.37 -5.61 -15.36
CA GLY A 266 2.34 -5.56 -16.39
C GLY A 266 0.98 -6.02 -15.91
N PHE A 267 -0.04 -5.72 -16.70
CA PHE A 267 -1.41 -6.14 -16.44
C PHE A 267 -1.89 -7.11 -17.51
N ARG A 268 -2.63 -8.14 -17.09
CA ARG A 268 -3.33 -9.02 -18.01
C ARG A 268 -4.55 -8.32 -18.62
N ASP A 269 -5.04 -8.81 -19.76
CA ASP A 269 -6.15 -8.19 -20.48
C ASP A 269 -7.46 -8.20 -19.68
N ASP A 270 -7.69 -9.24 -18.87
CA ASP A 270 -8.84 -9.34 -17.95
C ASP A 270 -8.81 -8.27 -16.86
N GLN A 271 -7.63 -7.92 -16.36
CA GLN A 271 -7.46 -6.89 -15.34
C GLN A 271 -7.74 -5.49 -15.91
N VAL A 272 -7.27 -5.21 -17.13
CA VAL A 272 -7.58 -3.95 -17.84
C VAL A 272 -9.08 -3.84 -18.12
N ALA A 273 -9.70 -4.93 -18.57
CA ALA A 273 -11.15 -4.97 -18.82
C ALA A 273 -11.96 -4.77 -17.53
N TRP A 274 -11.53 -5.39 -16.43
CA TRP A 274 -12.13 -5.19 -15.11
C TRP A 274 -12.03 -3.73 -14.66
N LEU A 275 -10.85 -3.11 -14.78
CA LEU A 275 -10.65 -1.70 -14.40
C LEU A 275 -11.55 -0.78 -15.22
N ALA A 276 -11.65 -1.01 -16.53
CA ALA A 276 -12.54 -0.24 -17.40
C ALA A 276 -14.02 -0.40 -16.99
N ALA A 277 -14.44 -1.61 -16.60
CA ALA A 277 -15.80 -1.88 -16.12
C ALA A 277 -16.09 -1.19 -14.78
N ASP A 278 -15.15 -1.23 -13.84
CA ASP A 278 -15.28 -0.58 -12.52
C ASP A 278 -15.37 0.94 -12.67
N LEU A 279 -14.43 1.54 -13.40
CA LEU A 279 -14.37 2.98 -13.66
C LEU A 279 -15.58 3.50 -14.46
N SER A 280 -16.32 2.64 -15.17
CA SER A 280 -17.54 3.03 -15.88
C SER A 280 -18.66 3.51 -14.95
N PHE A 281 -18.60 3.16 -13.66
CA PHE A 281 -19.53 3.60 -12.63
C PHE A 281 -19.04 4.85 -11.87
N VAL A 282 -17.82 5.32 -12.14
CA VAL A 282 -17.15 6.36 -11.36
C VAL A 282 -17.26 7.71 -12.08
N PRO A 283 -17.90 8.74 -11.46
CA PRO A 283 -17.94 10.08 -12.03
C PRO A 283 -16.54 10.69 -12.16
N LYS A 284 -16.30 11.43 -13.24
CA LYS A 284 -15.00 12.06 -13.53
C LYS A 284 -14.63 13.18 -12.55
N GLU A 285 -15.59 13.67 -11.77
CA GLU A 285 -15.38 14.66 -10.70
C GLU A 285 -14.71 14.07 -9.45
N LYS A 286 -14.61 12.74 -9.33
CA LYS A 286 -13.86 12.08 -8.25
C LYS A 286 -12.35 12.10 -8.52
N MET A 287 -11.58 12.03 -7.46
CA MET A 287 -10.17 11.60 -7.53
C MET A 287 -10.11 10.07 -7.64
N VAL A 288 -9.12 9.57 -8.38
CA VAL A 288 -8.79 8.14 -8.40
C VAL A 288 -7.41 7.90 -7.79
N ILE A 289 -7.34 6.96 -6.86
CA ILE A 289 -6.08 6.44 -6.33
C ILE A 289 -5.94 5.00 -6.80
N LEU A 290 -4.93 4.70 -7.61
CA LEU A 290 -4.56 3.36 -8.04
C LEU A 290 -3.41 2.85 -7.17
N CYS A 291 -3.63 1.75 -6.44
CA CYS A 291 -2.63 1.07 -5.65
C CYS A 291 -2.14 -0.16 -6.41
N THR A 292 -0.84 -0.19 -6.73
CA THR A 292 -0.14 -1.33 -7.36
C THR A 292 1.14 -1.62 -6.60
N HIS A 293 1.82 -2.73 -6.89
CA HIS A 293 3.02 -3.08 -6.14
C HIS A 293 4.28 -2.56 -6.81
N MET A 294 4.48 -2.82 -8.10
CA MET A 294 5.62 -2.30 -8.84
C MET A 294 5.36 -0.86 -9.32
N PRO A 295 6.39 0.01 -9.35
CA PRO A 295 6.24 1.33 -9.95
C PRO A 295 5.95 1.26 -11.45
N LEU A 296 4.94 2.00 -11.88
CA LEU A 296 4.51 2.09 -13.27
C LEU A 296 5.43 3.01 -14.09
N ARG A 297 5.86 4.14 -13.50
CA ARG A 297 6.74 5.19 -14.07
C ARG A 297 6.42 5.62 -15.49
N ASP A 298 5.14 5.69 -15.83
CA ASP A 298 4.67 5.92 -17.21
C ASP A 298 5.36 4.96 -18.22
N GLY A 299 5.62 3.74 -17.79
CA GLY A 299 6.44 2.76 -18.51
C GLY A 299 5.68 2.04 -19.63
N THR A 300 6.44 1.40 -20.52
CA THR A 300 5.90 0.69 -21.69
C THR A 300 5.70 -0.82 -21.45
N ALA A 301 5.70 -1.25 -20.19
CA ALA A 301 5.45 -2.65 -19.86
C ALA A 301 4.01 -3.04 -20.24
N GLN A 302 3.72 -4.35 -20.25
CA GLN A 302 2.46 -4.87 -20.78
C GLN A 302 1.27 -4.17 -20.14
N ASN A 303 0.43 -3.54 -20.96
CA ASN A 303 -0.80 -2.85 -20.56
C ASN A 303 -0.68 -1.73 -19.51
N VAL A 304 0.52 -1.33 -19.07
CA VAL A 304 0.69 -0.18 -18.15
C VAL A 304 0.08 1.09 -18.74
N GLN A 305 0.35 1.33 -20.02
CA GLN A 305 -0.19 2.48 -20.74
C GLN A 305 -1.71 2.40 -20.88
N ALA A 306 -2.28 1.22 -21.12
CA ALA A 306 -3.73 1.05 -21.20
C ALA A 306 -4.42 1.31 -19.86
N VAL A 307 -3.78 0.94 -18.74
CA VAL A 307 -4.25 1.26 -17.39
C VAL A 307 -4.21 2.76 -17.15
N LEU A 308 -3.08 3.43 -17.43
CA LEU A 308 -2.94 4.87 -17.25
C LEU A 308 -3.90 5.67 -18.15
N ASP A 309 -4.10 5.24 -19.40
CA ASP A 309 -5.07 5.83 -20.34
C ASP A 309 -6.51 5.80 -19.74
N LEU A 310 -6.88 4.78 -18.95
CA LEU A 310 -8.19 4.67 -18.30
C LEU A 310 -8.38 5.66 -17.13
N LEU A 311 -7.29 6.09 -16.51
CA LEU A 311 -7.30 7.05 -15.41
C LEU A 311 -7.39 8.50 -15.88
N GLU A 312 -7.25 8.76 -17.18
CA GLU A 312 -7.32 10.13 -17.69
C GLU A 312 -8.69 10.78 -17.45
N GLY A 313 -8.65 12.08 -17.17
CA GLY A 313 -9.83 12.94 -17.04
C GLY A 313 -10.54 12.89 -15.69
N TYR A 314 -10.05 12.13 -14.70
CA TYR A 314 -10.48 12.27 -13.31
C TYR A 314 -9.96 13.58 -12.70
N ALA A 315 -10.59 14.02 -11.60
CA ALA A 315 -10.26 15.31 -10.97
C ALA A 315 -8.79 15.38 -10.53
N GLU A 316 -8.27 14.27 -10.01
CA GLU A 316 -6.87 14.06 -9.65
C GLU A 316 -6.58 12.55 -9.71
N VAL A 317 -5.34 12.18 -10.00
CA VAL A 317 -4.92 10.78 -10.14
C VAL A 317 -3.61 10.55 -9.40
N HIS A 318 -3.62 9.59 -8.49
CA HIS A 318 -2.41 9.12 -7.80
C HIS A 318 -2.20 7.63 -8.00
N VAL A 319 -0.98 7.24 -8.28
CA VAL A 319 -0.52 5.85 -8.29
C VAL A 319 0.33 5.64 -7.03
N MET A 320 -0.02 4.65 -6.22
CA MET A 320 0.64 4.34 -4.95
C MET A 320 1.34 2.99 -5.08
N THR A 321 2.68 2.97 -5.00
CA THR A 321 3.49 1.76 -5.28
C THR A 321 4.52 1.45 -4.20
N GLY A 322 5.01 0.21 -4.17
CA GLY A 322 6.03 -0.30 -3.24
C GLY A 322 7.22 -0.91 -3.99
N HIS A 323 7.55 -2.17 -3.68
CA HIS A 323 8.50 -3.07 -4.37
C HIS A 323 9.98 -2.70 -4.25
N THR A 324 10.28 -1.40 -4.26
CA THR A 324 11.63 -0.94 -4.57
C THR A 324 12.51 -0.67 -3.35
N HIS A 325 11.91 -0.60 -2.16
CA HIS A 325 12.58 -0.28 -0.90
C HIS A 325 13.34 1.06 -0.91
N TYR A 326 12.82 2.04 -1.66
CA TYR A 326 13.22 3.43 -1.60
C TYR A 326 12.01 4.34 -1.83
N ALA A 327 12.08 5.57 -1.33
CA ALA A 327 11.06 6.57 -1.57
C ALA A 327 11.34 7.35 -2.86
N GLU A 328 10.30 7.60 -3.66
CA GLU A 328 10.39 8.42 -4.86
C GLU A 328 9.01 9.00 -5.17
N ASN A 329 8.95 10.29 -5.48
CA ASN A 329 7.74 10.95 -5.95
C ASN A 329 7.98 11.44 -7.38
N LEU A 330 7.06 11.10 -8.27
CA LEU A 330 7.12 11.45 -9.70
C LEU A 330 5.83 12.13 -10.09
N ILE A 331 5.94 13.18 -10.89
CA ILE A 331 4.81 13.76 -11.61
C ILE A 331 5.04 13.46 -13.08
N TYR A 332 4.15 12.68 -13.68
CA TYR A 332 4.27 12.36 -15.09
C TYR A 332 4.13 13.66 -15.89
N ALA A 333 5.06 13.87 -16.82
CA ALA A 333 5.13 15.09 -17.64
C ALA A 333 4.85 14.81 -19.13
N ASP A 334 5.07 13.58 -19.58
CA ASP A 334 5.07 13.23 -20.99
C ASP A 334 3.71 12.70 -21.46
N ARG A 335 3.45 11.39 -21.35
CA ARG A 335 2.28 10.80 -21.97
C ARG A 335 1.02 10.98 -21.14
N HIS A 336 1.13 10.91 -19.82
CA HIS A 336 0.01 11.10 -18.89
C HIS A 336 0.24 12.28 -17.93
N PRO A 337 0.31 13.53 -18.45
CA PRO A 337 0.70 14.68 -17.66
C PRO A 337 -0.22 14.91 -16.47
N GLY A 338 0.37 15.08 -15.27
CA GLY A 338 -0.36 15.38 -14.04
C GLY A 338 -0.85 14.16 -13.25
N ILE A 339 -0.54 12.93 -13.70
CA ILE A 339 -0.61 11.77 -12.81
C ILE A 339 0.57 11.81 -11.84
N TYR A 340 0.28 11.68 -10.56
CA TYR A 340 1.27 11.56 -9.50
C TYR A 340 1.56 10.08 -9.26
N GLU A 341 2.83 9.70 -9.16
CA GLU A 341 3.22 8.39 -8.67
C GLU A 341 4.09 8.52 -7.42
N HIS A 342 3.67 7.81 -6.38
CA HIS A 342 4.33 7.75 -5.10
C HIS A 342 4.88 6.34 -4.89
N VAL A 343 6.20 6.20 -5.02
CA VAL A 343 6.93 4.98 -4.68
C VAL A 343 7.31 5.05 -3.21
N HIS A 344 6.87 4.08 -2.43
CA HIS A 344 7.01 4.09 -0.98
C HIS A 344 8.26 3.33 -0.54
N GLY A 345 9.06 3.94 0.34
CA GLY A 345 10.11 3.23 1.06
C GLY A 345 9.54 2.09 1.90
N ALA A 346 10.32 1.03 2.11
CA ALA A 346 9.84 -0.18 2.75
C ALA A 346 9.71 -0.01 4.27
N VAL A 347 8.66 -0.62 4.83
CA VAL A 347 8.48 -0.79 6.27
C VAL A 347 9.62 -1.61 6.87
N CYS A 348 10.07 -2.64 6.17
CA CYS A 348 11.19 -3.46 6.63
C CYS A 348 12.56 -2.78 6.46
N GLY A 349 12.63 -1.64 5.76
CA GLY A 349 13.88 -1.01 5.38
C GLY A 349 14.72 -1.89 4.46
N ALA A 350 16.00 -2.00 4.76
CA ALA A 350 16.89 -2.98 4.16
C ALA A 350 16.65 -4.40 4.73
N TRP A 351 15.47 -4.99 4.48
CA TRP A 351 15.08 -6.37 4.82
C TRP A 351 15.25 -6.75 6.29
N TRP A 352 14.79 -5.88 7.19
CA TRP A 352 14.92 -6.02 8.64
C TRP A 352 16.36 -6.12 9.14
N GLN A 353 17.36 -5.79 8.30
CA GLN A 353 18.77 -5.70 8.70
C GLN A 353 19.15 -4.32 9.24
N SER A 354 18.29 -3.32 9.04
CA SER A 354 18.53 -1.93 9.45
C SER A 354 17.23 -1.23 9.88
N THR A 355 17.37 0.03 10.30
CA THR A 355 16.26 0.97 10.58
C THR A 355 16.10 2.04 9.50
N ILE A 356 16.84 1.88 8.41
CA ILE A 356 16.77 2.67 7.20
C ILE A 356 16.71 1.74 5.97
N ASN A 357 16.04 2.22 4.92
CA ASN A 357 16.10 1.75 3.55
C ASN A 357 17.48 2.02 2.92
N THR A 358 17.72 1.42 1.75
CA THR A 358 19.02 1.53 1.04
C THR A 358 19.31 2.93 0.49
N ASP A 359 18.27 3.74 0.29
CA ASP A 359 18.37 5.16 -0.06
C ASP A 359 18.61 6.09 1.14
N GLY A 360 18.65 5.54 2.36
CA GLY A 360 18.82 6.28 3.60
C GLY A 360 17.53 6.77 4.25
N THR A 361 16.37 6.61 3.62
CA THR A 361 15.07 6.90 4.25
C THR A 361 14.88 5.98 5.47
N PRO A 362 14.30 6.45 6.58
CA PRO A 362 13.95 5.57 7.72
C PRO A 362 13.04 4.42 7.28
N ASN A 363 12.99 3.31 8.02
CA ASN A 363 11.86 2.37 7.91
C ASN A 363 10.57 3.15 8.16
N GLY A 364 9.53 2.94 7.36
CA GLY A 364 8.33 3.78 7.50
C GLY A 364 7.24 3.49 6.51
N TYR A 365 6.28 4.42 6.46
CA TYR A 365 5.09 4.40 5.62
C TYR A 365 4.72 5.85 5.25
N ALA A 366 3.75 6.06 4.36
CA ALA A 366 3.28 7.41 4.03
C ALA A 366 1.86 7.65 4.54
N VAL A 367 1.56 8.91 4.85
CA VAL A 367 0.23 9.37 5.27
C VAL A 367 -0.22 10.49 4.34
N TYR A 368 -1.38 10.30 3.72
CA TYR A 368 -2.02 11.23 2.80
C TYR A 368 -3.28 11.79 3.43
N ARG A 369 -3.34 13.12 3.60
CA ARG A 369 -4.55 13.82 4.03
C ARG A 369 -5.38 14.14 2.79
N ILE A 370 -6.54 13.51 2.70
CA ILE A 370 -7.46 13.66 1.58
C ILE A 370 -8.55 14.65 1.98
N GLU A 371 -8.86 15.60 1.09
CA GLU A 371 -9.97 16.56 1.25
C GLU A 371 -10.71 16.73 -0.08
N GLY A 372 -12.00 16.40 -0.07
CA GLY A 372 -12.78 16.32 -1.30
C GLY A 372 -12.12 15.38 -2.33
N PRO A 373 -12.05 15.76 -3.62
CA PRO A 373 -11.43 14.97 -4.67
C PRO A 373 -9.96 15.35 -4.87
N SER A 374 -9.19 15.54 -3.79
CA SER A 374 -7.77 15.91 -3.87
C SER A 374 -6.95 15.46 -2.66
N ILE A 375 -5.63 15.36 -2.81
CA ILE A 375 -4.72 15.20 -1.67
C ILE A 375 -4.24 16.57 -1.18
N ALA A 376 -4.66 16.95 0.03
CA ALA A 376 -4.33 18.23 0.65
C ALA A 376 -2.93 18.27 1.28
N SER A 377 -2.35 17.11 1.61
CA SER A 377 -0.96 16.98 2.07
C SER A 377 -0.53 15.52 2.05
N TRP A 378 0.74 15.25 1.77
CA TRP A 378 1.35 13.92 1.94
C TRP A 378 2.68 14.00 2.70
N LYS A 379 2.91 13.04 3.61
CA LYS A 379 4.12 12.99 4.46
C LYS A 379 4.67 11.58 4.55
N TYR A 380 5.99 11.46 4.52
CA TYR A 380 6.67 10.22 4.91
C TYR A 380 6.71 10.11 6.44
N LYS A 381 6.33 8.99 7.01
CA LYS A 381 6.39 8.74 8.46
C LYS A 381 7.39 7.63 8.75
N GLY A 382 8.58 8.02 9.21
CA GLY A 382 9.55 7.08 9.75
C GLY A 382 9.02 6.45 11.04
N THR A 383 9.04 5.12 11.13
CA THR A 383 8.66 4.35 12.31
C THR A 383 9.51 4.77 13.51
N GLY A 384 8.87 5.18 14.61
CA GLY A 384 9.54 5.67 15.81
C GLY A 384 10.05 7.12 15.72
N LEU A 385 9.94 7.78 14.57
CA LEU A 385 10.36 9.17 14.41
C LEU A 385 9.17 10.13 14.43
N ASP A 386 9.40 11.39 14.78
CA ASP A 386 8.40 12.45 14.58
C ASP A 386 8.05 12.60 13.09
N ILE A 387 6.78 12.83 12.76
CA ILE A 387 6.33 12.96 11.36
C ILE A 387 6.96 14.17 10.64
N GLY A 388 7.46 15.17 11.39
CA GLY A 388 8.23 16.29 10.87
C GLY A 388 9.67 15.93 10.48
N CYS A 389 10.15 14.72 10.77
CA CYS A 389 11.49 14.28 10.40
C CYS A 389 11.59 13.91 8.91
N GLN A 390 11.73 14.92 8.05
CA GLN A 390 11.81 14.76 6.59
C GLN A 390 13.23 14.91 6.01
N ILE A 391 14.23 15.25 6.83
CA ILE A 391 15.57 15.64 6.37
C ILE A 391 16.66 14.97 7.21
N ARG A 392 17.66 14.38 6.56
CA ARG A 392 18.98 14.14 7.15
C ARG A 392 20.04 14.98 6.44
N LEU A 393 20.93 15.59 7.22
CA LEU A 393 21.91 16.55 6.74
C LEU A 393 23.33 16.04 7.02
N TYR A 394 24.23 16.24 6.08
CA TYR A 394 25.59 15.70 6.11
C TYR A 394 26.63 16.77 5.76
N ARG A 395 27.83 16.64 6.34
CA ARG A 395 29.04 17.24 5.76
C ARG A 395 29.47 16.38 4.58
N ALA A 396 29.38 16.92 3.38
CA ALA A 396 29.52 16.13 2.17
C ALA A 396 30.94 15.60 1.96
N GLY A 397 31.92 16.38 2.44
CA GLY A 397 33.33 16.03 2.43
C GLY A 397 33.74 14.93 3.41
N ASP A 398 32.87 14.47 4.32
CA ASP A 398 33.23 13.43 5.28
C ASP A 398 33.40 12.05 4.62
N LEU A 399 34.30 11.23 5.19
CA LEU A 399 34.38 9.80 4.87
C LEU A 399 33.50 9.03 5.85
N PHE A 400 32.39 8.50 5.35
CA PHE A 400 31.47 7.76 6.18
C PHE A 400 31.95 6.33 6.41
N MET A 401 32.01 5.96 7.69
CA MET A 401 32.47 4.66 8.19
C MET A 401 33.95 4.37 7.89
N GLU A 402 34.85 5.36 8.06
CA GLU A 402 36.31 5.28 7.77
C GLU A 402 37.03 4.04 8.37
N GLY A 403 36.51 3.46 9.47
CA GLY A 403 37.04 2.23 10.08
C GLY A 403 36.57 0.90 9.45
N TYR A 404 35.69 0.96 8.46
CA TYR A 404 35.06 -0.19 7.81
C TYR A 404 35.35 -0.24 6.32
N THR A 405 35.16 -1.41 5.70
CA THR A 405 35.36 -1.63 4.26
C THR A 405 34.14 -2.37 3.69
N PRO A 406 33.45 -1.82 2.67
CA PRO A 406 33.69 -0.51 2.06
C PRO A 406 33.31 0.67 2.97
N ASN A 407 33.84 1.84 2.64
CA ASN A 407 33.46 3.15 3.18
C ASN A 407 33.25 4.11 2.00
N TYR A 408 32.49 5.18 2.21
CA TYR A 408 32.01 6.01 1.10
C TYR A 408 32.07 7.51 1.41
N ARG A 409 32.20 8.30 0.34
CA ARG A 409 31.94 9.75 0.32
C ARG A 409 30.81 10.03 -0.66
N PHE A 410 30.16 11.17 -0.50
CA PHE A 410 29.22 11.68 -1.50
C PHE A 410 29.97 12.08 -2.79
N SER A 411 29.25 12.15 -3.92
CA SER A 411 29.83 12.64 -5.18
C SER A 411 30.20 14.11 -5.11
N TYR A 412 29.38 14.92 -4.43
CA TYR A 412 29.72 16.27 -4.03
C TYR A 412 30.44 16.19 -2.68
N ALA A 413 31.75 16.40 -2.64
CA ALA A 413 32.57 16.22 -1.43
C ALA A 413 33.66 17.29 -1.28
N GLU A 414 33.52 18.43 -1.96
CA GLU A 414 34.44 19.55 -1.82
C GLU A 414 34.32 20.21 -0.44
N GLU A 415 35.36 20.95 -0.03
CA GLU A 415 35.38 21.66 1.24
C GLU A 415 34.20 22.64 1.34
N GLY A 416 33.48 22.58 2.46
CA GLY A 416 32.31 23.42 2.70
C GLY A 416 31.01 22.96 2.02
N GLN A 417 31.02 21.84 1.28
CA GLN A 417 29.80 21.25 0.77
C GLN A 417 29.01 20.50 1.85
N ILE A 418 27.69 20.67 1.80
CA ILE A 418 26.71 19.92 2.58
C ILE A 418 25.79 19.16 1.63
N VAL A 419 25.27 18.03 2.11
CA VAL A 419 24.26 17.23 1.41
C VAL A 419 23.06 17.04 2.32
N ALA A 420 21.86 17.18 1.78
CA ALA A 420 20.60 16.87 2.44
C ALA A 420 19.92 15.72 1.70
N ASN A 421 19.49 14.72 2.46
CA ASN A 421 18.58 13.69 2.00
C ASN A 421 17.17 14.04 2.50
N VAL A 422 16.24 14.27 1.57
CA VAL A 422 14.89 14.81 1.85
C VAL A 422 13.81 13.83 1.35
N TRP A 423 13.45 12.85 2.18
CA TRP A 423 12.75 11.60 1.81
C TRP A 423 11.60 11.71 0.82
N ASN A 424 10.78 12.75 0.98
CA ASN A 424 9.51 12.91 0.29
C ASN A 424 9.53 14.01 -0.77
N ALA A 425 10.72 14.56 -1.07
CA ALA A 425 10.86 15.65 -2.02
C ALA A 425 10.63 15.16 -3.45
N ASP A 426 9.87 15.97 -4.19
CA ASP A 426 9.80 15.97 -5.64
C ASP A 426 10.38 17.30 -6.17
N GLU A 427 10.32 17.52 -7.49
CA GLU A 427 10.86 18.72 -8.13
C GLU A 427 10.20 20.05 -7.71
N THR A 428 9.06 20.00 -7.03
CA THR A 428 8.30 21.19 -6.62
C THR A 428 8.63 21.66 -5.20
N TRP A 429 9.43 20.89 -4.45
CA TRP A 429 9.92 21.27 -3.12
C TRP A 429 10.99 22.37 -3.20
N LYS A 430 11.05 23.20 -2.15
CA LYS A 430 12.10 24.23 -1.99
C LYS A 430 12.99 23.91 -0.81
N ILE A 431 14.29 23.84 -1.02
CA ILE A 431 15.24 23.38 0.00
C ILE A 431 16.26 24.48 0.25
N GLU A 432 16.01 25.29 1.26
CA GLU A 432 16.75 26.51 1.54
C GLU A 432 17.84 26.30 2.60
N VAL A 433 18.97 27.00 2.44
CA VAL A 433 20.09 26.97 3.38
C VAL A 433 20.20 28.30 4.11
N TYR A 434 20.37 28.22 5.44
CA TYR A 434 20.57 29.34 6.33
C TYR A 434 21.92 29.19 7.04
N GLU A 435 22.77 30.22 6.94
CA GLU A 435 24.07 30.31 7.62
C GLU A 435 23.98 31.36 8.73
N ASN A 436 24.20 30.97 9.99
CA ASN A 436 24.05 31.82 11.18
C ASN A 436 22.70 32.57 11.22
N GLY A 437 21.62 31.89 10.83
CA GLY A 437 20.26 32.43 10.80
C GLY A 437 19.91 33.29 9.58
N VAL A 438 20.81 33.44 8.60
CA VAL A 438 20.56 34.21 7.37
C VAL A 438 20.47 33.28 6.17
N ARG A 439 19.41 33.40 5.37
CA ARG A 439 19.26 32.65 4.12
C ARG A 439 20.40 32.95 3.15
N THR A 440 21.16 31.94 2.75
CA THR A 440 22.30 32.08 1.82
C THR A 440 22.06 31.44 0.46
N GLY A 441 21.10 30.54 0.32
CA GLY A 441 20.77 29.97 -0.97
C GLY A 441 19.72 28.87 -0.91
N GLU A 442 19.61 28.16 -2.01
CA GLU A 442 18.77 26.98 -2.20
C GLU A 442 19.69 25.83 -2.64
N MET A 443 19.41 24.62 -2.17
CA MET A 443 20.16 23.41 -2.50
C MET A 443 19.75 22.94 -3.90
N GLU A 444 20.73 22.44 -4.65
CA GLU A 444 20.50 21.88 -5.99
C GLU A 444 20.35 20.36 -5.89
N PRO A 445 19.47 19.72 -6.68
CA PRO A 445 19.41 18.27 -6.75
C PRO A 445 20.73 17.70 -7.30
N PHE A 446 21.07 16.47 -6.94
CA PHE A 446 22.24 15.81 -7.52
C PHE A 446 22.06 15.67 -9.05
N GLY A 447 23.08 16.12 -9.80
CA GLY A 447 23.11 16.03 -11.25
C GLY A 447 23.12 14.60 -11.78
N ASP A 448 22.79 14.43 -13.05
CA ASP A 448 22.71 13.12 -13.70
C ASP A 448 24.08 12.44 -13.90
N ASP A 449 25.17 13.22 -13.85
CA ASP A 449 26.55 12.74 -13.87
C ASP A 449 27.08 12.33 -12.48
N ALA A 450 26.36 12.66 -11.41
CA ALA A 450 26.70 12.30 -10.04
C ALA A 450 26.23 10.88 -9.69
N THR A 451 27.00 10.18 -8.86
CA THR A 451 26.51 8.97 -8.20
C THR A 451 25.56 9.40 -7.08
N LYS A 452 24.26 9.12 -7.22
CA LYS A 452 23.23 9.54 -6.26
C LYS A 452 23.12 8.54 -5.10
N ARG A 453 24.26 8.30 -4.44
CA ARG A 453 24.40 7.43 -3.27
C ARG A 453 24.25 8.23 -1.99
N ASP A 454 23.43 7.75 -1.05
CA ASP A 454 23.56 8.17 0.34
C ASP A 454 24.78 7.48 0.97
N ALA A 455 25.90 8.21 1.03
CA ALA A 455 27.19 7.64 1.44
C ALA A 455 27.18 7.13 2.89
N TRP A 456 26.36 7.72 3.75
CA TRP A 456 26.20 7.29 5.14
C TRP A 456 25.41 5.98 5.21
N ALA A 457 24.30 5.87 4.47
CA ALA A 457 23.51 4.64 4.41
C ALA A 457 24.31 3.46 3.84
N SER A 458 24.91 3.61 2.66
CA SER A 458 25.74 2.57 2.04
C SER A 458 26.93 2.19 2.93
N GLY A 459 27.58 3.17 3.57
CA GLY A 459 28.67 2.93 4.50
C GLY A 459 28.25 2.10 5.70
N TYR A 460 27.08 2.41 6.27
CA TYR A 460 26.52 1.63 7.36
C TYR A 460 26.18 0.19 6.92
N HIS A 461 25.41 0.03 5.85
CA HIS A 461 24.97 -1.30 5.43
C HIS A 461 26.13 -2.18 4.96
N CYS A 462 26.99 -1.67 4.08
CA CYS A 462 28.04 -2.49 3.47
C CYS A 462 29.29 -2.56 4.36
N GLY A 463 29.68 -1.45 4.97
CA GLY A 463 30.85 -1.39 5.84
C GLY A 463 30.57 -1.97 7.24
N VAL A 464 29.62 -1.38 7.96
CA VAL A 464 29.37 -1.74 9.38
C VAL A 464 28.65 -3.08 9.50
N LEU A 465 27.57 -3.30 8.74
CA LEU A 465 26.79 -4.55 8.79
C LEU A 465 27.34 -5.64 7.86
N GLY A 466 28.35 -5.33 7.04
CA GLY A 466 28.97 -6.29 6.12
C GLY A 466 27.98 -6.84 5.08
N ARG A 467 26.96 -6.08 4.70
CA ARG A 467 25.97 -6.50 3.70
C ARG A 467 26.54 -6.42 2.29
N ASN A 468 26.01 -7.23 1.36
CA ASN A 468 26.49 -7.26 -0.02
C ASN A 468 26.20 -5.92 -0.72
N PRO A 469 27.22 -5.19 -1.22
CA PRO A 469 27.02 -3.95 -1.98
C PRO A 469 26.06 -4.06 -3.16
N ASP A 470 25.96 -5.23 -3.81
CA ASP A 470 25.07 -5.41 -4.97
C ASP A 470 23.60 -5.04 -4.67
N ASN A 471 23.16 -5.24 -3.43
CA ASN A 471 21.76 -5.00 -3.01
C ASN A 471 21.62 -3.92 -1.93
N TYR A 472 22.72 -3.52 -1.28
CA TYR A 472 22.70 -2.57 -0.15
C TYR A 472 23.41 -1.25 -0.45
N ASP A 473 24.12 -1.15 -1.58
CA ASP A 473 24.74 0.10 -2.02
C ASP A 473 23.90 0.75 -3.14
N ARG A 474 22.85 1.46 -2.75
CA ARG A 474 22.03 2.19 -3.72
C ARG A 474 22.79 3.40 -4.25
N THR A 475 22.85 3.53 -5.57
CA THR A 475 23.58 4.60 -6.27
C THR A 475 22.68 5.54 -7.08
N ASN A 476 21.36 5.38 -7.00
CA ASN A 476 20.39 6.18 -7.74
C ASN A 476 19.22 6.68 -6.85
N THR A 477 19.52 7.54 -5.89
CA THR A 477 18.54 8.15 -4.99
C THR A 477 18.04 9.49 -5.57
N SER A 478 16.73 9.66 -5.71
CA SER A 478 16.12 10.84 -6.37
C SER A 478 16.04 12.08 -5.48
N HIS A 479 16.20 11.91 -4.17
CA HIS A 479 15.93 12.95 -3.17
C HIS A 479 17.19 13.41 -2.41
N LEU A 480 18.33 13.46 -3.10
CA LEU A 480 19.59 14.01 -2.60
C LEU A 480 19.86 15.40 -3.19
N PHE A 481 20.20 16.35 -2.31
CA PHE A 481 20.45 17.75 -2.67
C PHE A 481 21.79 18.19 -2.08
N HIS A 482 22.49 19.10 -2.76
CA HIS A 482 23.78 19.61 -2.31
C HIS A 482 23.84 21.15 -2.31
N TYR A 483 24.70 21.71 -1.48
CA TYR A 483 24.98 23.15 -1.43
C TYR A 483 26.41 23.41 -0.94
N THR A 484 27.07 24.43 -1.51
CA THR A 484 28.37 24.89 -1.02
C THR A 484 28.16 26.09 -0.10
N LEU A 485 28.49 25.93 1.18
CA LEU A 485 28.37 26.99 2.17
C LEU A 485 29.27 28.19 1.80
N ARG A 486 28.79 29.41 2.06
CA ARG A 486 29.60 30.62 1.90
C ARG A 486 30.68 30.72 2.97
N ASN A 487 30.38 30.21 4.16
CA ASN A 487 31.30 30.06 5.28
C ASN A 487 31.25 28.61 5.80
N PRO A 488 32.25 27.76 5.52
CA PRO A 488 32.28 26.36 5.96
C PRO A 488 32.12 26.16 7.48
N SER A 489 32.45 27.18 8.28
CA SER A 489 32.33 27.14 9.74
C SER A 489 31.04 27.74 10.29
N ALA A 490 30.10 28.17 9.44
CA ALA A 490 28.82 28.71 9.89
C ALA A 490 27.96 27.64 10.57
N GLU A 491 27.15 28.06 11.55
CA GLU A 491 26.00 27.29 11.98
C GLU A 491 25.05 27.14 10.78
N THR A 492 24.69 25.91 10.46
CA THR A 492 23.95 25.57 9.25
C THR A 492 22.59 25.02 9.63
N GLU A 493 21.54 25.56 9.00
CA GLU A 493 20.18 25.03 9.04
C GLU A 493 19.68 24.87 7.61
N VAL A 494 19.08 23.72 7.32
CA VAL A 494 18.35 23.47 6.08
C VAL A 494 16.87 23.48 6.36
N ARG A 495 16.10 24.17 5.52
CA ARG A 495 14.64 24.21 5.56
C ARG A 495 14.08 23.65 4.25
N ALA A 496 13.40 22.51 4.32
CA ALA A 496 12.67 21.97 3.18
C ALA A 496 11.19 22.37 3.30
N THR A 497 10.66 23.04 2.28
CA THR A 497 9.26 23.44 2.19
C THR A 497 8.57 22.60 1.12
N ASP A 498 7.52 21.88 1.52
CA ASP A 498 6.72 21.08 0.60
C ASP A 498 5.71 21.94 -0.19
N PRO A 499 5.04 21.38 -1.21
CA PRO A 499 4.11 22.12 -2.06
C PRO A 499 2.85 22.61 -1.33
N PHE A 500 2.60 22.06 -0.14
CA PHE A 500 1.48 22.43 0.74
C PHE A 500 1.85 23.54 1.73
N GLY A 501 3.12 23.95 1.75
CA GLY A 501 3.64 24.99 2.65
C GLY A 501 4.04 24.49 4.02
N ASN A 502 4.12 23.18 4.27
CA ASN A 502 4.77 22.67 5.48
C ASN A 502 6.28 22.90 5.39
N VAL A 503 6.89 23.31 6.50
CA VAL A 503 8.34 23.55 6.58
C VAL A 503 8.96 22.56 7.56
N TYR A 504 9.95 21.82 7.07
CA TYR A 504 10.76 20.88 7.84
C TYR A 504 12.17 21.44 8.01
N THR A 505 12.74 21.33 9.21
CA THR A 505 14.02 21.96 9.52
C THR A 505 15.02 20.93 10.05
N GLN A 506 16.28 21.05 9.64
CA GLN A 506 17.37 20.24 10.15
C GLN A 506 18.65 21.07 10.29
N SER A 507 19.29 20.97 11.46
CA SER A 507 20.56 21.61 11.77
C SER A 507 21.62 20.62 12.30
N HIS A 508 21.19 19.41 12.69
CA HIS A 508 22.10 18.35 13.10
C HIS A 508 22.79 17.78 11.87
N LEU A 509 24.12 17.71 11.92
CA LEU A 509 24.94 17.11 10.89
C LEU A 509 25.26 15.67 11.30
N THR A 510 24.69 14.72 10.57
CA THR A 510 24.97 13.30 10.75
C THR A 510 26.42 13.00 10.37
N THR A 511 27.14 12.35 11.29
CA THR A 511 28.53 11.94 11.13
C THR A 511 28.64 10.44 10.86
N GLY A 512 29.84 9.97 10.48
CA GLY A 512 30.17 8.54 10.42
C GLY A 512 30.43 7.90 11.79
N SER A 513 30.13 8.58 12.91
CA SER A 513 30.38 8.06 14.25
C SER A 513 29.27 7.11 14.70
N ALA A 514 29.60 6.17 15.59
CA ALA A 514 28.62 5.20 16.12
C ALA A 514 27.43 5.84 16.87
N ALA A 515 27.58 7.08 17.34
CA ALA A 515 26.49 7.81 17.99
C ALA A 515 25.39 8.23 17.01
N ASP A 516 25.73 8.36 15.73
CA ASP A 516 24.81 8.73 14.66
C ASP A 516 24.35 7.51 13.85
N TYR A 517 24.70 6.28 14.23
CA TYR A 517 24.24 5.07 13.52
C TYR A 517 22.71 4.96 13.58
N PRO A 518 22.07 4.37 12.54
CA PRO A 518 20.64 4.16 12.57
C PRO A 518 20.30 3.18 13.70
N ALA A 519 19.56 3.66 14.69
CA ALA A 519 19.09 2.88 15.82
C ALA A 519 17.58 3.07 15.98
N TYR A 520 16.93 2.09 16.60
CA TYR A 520 15.62 2.33 17.22
C TYR A 520 15.86 3.09 18.53
N GLU A 521 15.14 4.19 18.74
CA GLU A 521 15.08 4.86 20.05
C GLU A 521 14.36 4.00 21.09
#